data_AF-A0A2M7BY41-F1
#
_entry.id   AF-A0A2M7BY41-F1
#
_cell.length_a   1.000
_cell.length_b   1.000
_cell.length_c   1.000
_cell.angle_alpha   90.00
_cell.angle_beta   90.00
_cell.angle_gamma   90.00
#
_symmetry.space_group_name_H-M   'P 1'
#
loop_
_entity.id
_entity.type
_entity.pdbx_description
1 polymer ?
#
loop_
_entity_poly.entity_id
_entity_poly.type
_entity_poly.pdbx_seq_one_letter_code
_entity_poly.pdbx_strand_id
1 'polypeptide(L)'
;PLENIDGQNLEILKEDLRLRLLNLDPKKRYFEKYKILIEEKVGKLPEKSDHPLTILFSVGGAGAQKEIGVKILKCLSWKIKQGEIKIILSAGIRENVKEYFEENIKKLNLTKCGETGVSYIEIIFEKDIESYFQKFNQALRKTDILWTKPSELSFYAALGLPIIIAPPIGSQEGFNRRWLLKSGFGDSQENPSHTDQWLFDWLENGYFAEHAMEGFVEGENLGTLKIENKLKIY
;
A
#
# COMPACT_ATOMS: atom_id res chain seq x y z
N PRO A 1 -5.72 -4.22 -11.22
CA PRO A 1 -6.48 -3.02 -11.65
C PRO A 1 -5.93 -2.52 -12.99
N LEU A 2 -6.58 -2.89 -14.11
CA LEU A 2 -6.07 -2.57 -15.46
C LEU A 2 -5.91 -1.05 -15.69
N GLU A 3 -6.79 -0.25 -15.08
CA GLU A 3 -6.75 1.22 -15.09
C GLU A 3 -5.48 1.82 -14.46
N ASN A 4 -4.77 1.07 -13.61
CA ASN A 4 -3.53 1.52 -12.96
C ASN A 4 -2.26 1.05 -13.69
N ILE A 5 -2.42 0.38 -14.84
CA ILE A 5 -1.30 -0.19 -15.61
C ILE A 5 -1.17 0.51 -16.96
N ASP A 6 -2.29 0.89 -17.60
CA ASP A 6 -2.34 1.50 -18.93
C ASP A 6 -1.76 0.61 -20.04
N GLY A 7 -2.24 -0.62 -20.13
CA GLY A 7 -1.90 -1.55 -21.19
C GLY A 7 -0.45 -2.04 -21.14
N GLN A 8 0.21 -2.16 -22.30
CA GLN A 8 1.52 -2.80 -22.41
C GLN A 8 2.71 -1.91 -22.01
N ASN A 9 2.54 -0.58 -22.05
CA ASN A 9 3.66 0.36 -21.83
C ASN A 9 3.93 0.65 -20.35
N LEU A 10 2.98 0.31 -19.46
CA LEU A 10 3.10 0.48 -18.01
C LEU A 10 3.32 1.94 -17.57
N GLU A 11 2.99 2.93 -18.40
CA GLU A 11 3.38 4.34 -18.12
C GLU A 11 2.73 4.90 -16.85
N ILE A 12 1.44 4.62 -16.65
CA ILE A 12 0.75 4.99 -15.42
C ILE A 12 1.44 4.36 -14.20
N LEU A 13 1.76 3.07 -14.31
CA LEU A 13 2.37 2.31 -13.21
C LEU A 13 3.78 2.82 -12.89
N LYS A 14 4.57 3.13 -13.92
CA LYS A 14 5.91 3.69 -13.76
C LYS A 14 5.85 5.06 -13.12
N GLU A 15 4.92 5.92 -13.54
CA GLU A 15 4.77 7.25 -12.95
C GLU A 15 4.43 7.17 -11.46
N ASP A 16 3.46 6.33 -11.10
CA ASP A 16 3.12 6.10 -9.69
C ASP A 16 4.33 5.58 -8.90
N LEU A 17 5.06 4.61 -9.46
CA LEU A 17 6.24 4.05 -8.83
C LEU A 17 7.35 5.08 -8.65
N ARG A 18 7.57 5.99 -9.62
CA ARG A 18 8.56 7.07 -9.50
C ARG A 18 8.27 7.96 -8.30
N LEU A 19 7.02 8.37 -8.12
CA LEU A 19 6.59 9.20 -7.00
C LEU A 19 6.70 8.44 -5.68
N ARG A 20 6.27 7.18 -5.68
CA ARG A 20 6.32 6.29 -4.52
C ARG A 20 7.74 6.05 -4.02
N LEU A 21 8.70 5.80 -4.91
CA LEU A 21 10.10 5.54 -4.53
C LEU A 21 10.71 6.69 -3.71
N LEU A 22 10.29 7.93 -3.96
CA LEU A 22 10.74 9.09 -3.17
C LEU A 22 10.22 9.04 -1.73
N ASN A 23 9.02 8.51 -1.51
CA ASN A 23 8.44 8.31 -0.19
C ASN A 23 9.03 7.06 0.50
N LEU A 24 9.34 6.01 -0.28
CA LEU A 24 9.82 4.71 0.24
C LEU A 24 11.31 4.66 0.57
N ASP A 25 12.10 5.61 0.07
CA ASP A 25 13.54 5.71 0.35
C ASP A 25 13.96 7.16 0.67
N PRO A 26 13.45 7.73 1.78
CA PRO A 26 13.70 9.13 2.13
C PRO A 26 15.18 9.42 2.42
N LYS A 27 15.97 8.40 2.76
CA LYS A 27 17.42 8.50 3.01
C LYS A 27 18.26 8.09 1.79
N LYS A 28 17.64 7.77 0.65
CA LYS A 28 18.28 7.40 -0.62
C LYS A 28 19.21 6.17 -0.53
N ARG A 29 19.01 5.29 0.46
CA ARG A 29 19.85 4.10 0.69
C ARG A 29 19.77 3.13 -0.47
N TYR A 30 18.56 2.87 -0.95
CA TYR A 30 18.32 1.99 -2.09
C TYR A 30 18.71 2.70 -3.39
N PHE A 31 18.34 3.96 -3.54
CA PHE A 31 18.64 4.76 -4.73
C PHE A 31 20.15 4.88 -4.99
N GLU A 32 20.97 5.16 -3.97
CA GLU A 32 22.42 5.26 -4.11
C GLU A 32 23.06 3.98 -4.67
N LYS A 33 22.53 2.81 -4.28
CA LYS A 33 23.03 1.51 -4.69
C LYS A 33 22.51 1.06 -6.06
N TYR A 34 21.26 1.37 -6.37
CA TYR A 34 20.54 0.82 -7.53
C TYR A 34 20.07 1.87 -8.54
N LYS A 35 20.64 3.07 -8.53
CA LYS A 35 20.27 4.17 -9.42
C LYS A 35 20.10 3.76 -10.89
N ILE A 36 21.08 3.02 -11.43
CA ILE A 36 21.07 2.58 -12.85
C ILE A 36 19.84 1.72 -13.12
N LEU A 37 19.55 0.74 -12.26
CA LEU A 37 18.38 -0.14 -12.40
C LEU A 37 17.07 0.65 -12.35
N ILE A 38 16.95 1.61 -11.43
CA ILE A 38 15.76 2.46 -11.31
C ILE A 38 15.55 3.28 -12.59
N GLU A 39 16.60 3.95 -13.07
CA GLU A 39 16.55 4.77 -14.28
C GLU A 39 16.25 3.93 -15.53
N GLU A 40 16.77 2.70 -15.62
CA GLU A 40 16.49 1.77 -16.73
C GLU A 40 15.05 1.22 -16.70
N LYS A 41 14.53 0.85 -15.53
CA LYS A 41 13.22 0.17 -15.40
C LYS A 41 12.05 1.15 -15.32
N VAL A 42 12.21 2.25 -14.60
CA VAL A 42 11.13 3.18 -14.25
C VAL A 42 11.38 4.60 -14.79
N GLY A 43 12.64 4.94 -15.09
CA GLY A 43 13.04 6.26 -15.57
C GLY A 43 13.53 7.18 -14.46
N LYS A 44 13.84 8.42 -14.83
CA LYS A 44 14.36 9.42 -13.89
C LYS A 44 13.29 9.78 -12.86
N LEU A 45 13.66 9.73 -11.58
CA LEU A 45 12.76 10.15 -10.49
C LEU A 45 12.55 11.68 -10.51
N PRO A 46 11.35 12.16 -10.13
CA PRO A 46 11.12 13.58 -9.91
C PRO A 46 11.88 14.08 -8.67
N GLU A 47 11.90 15.40 -8.46
CA GLU A 47 12.60 16.00 -7.31
C GLU A 47 11.91 15.74 -5.97
N LYS A 48 10.58 15.64 -5.99
CA LYS A 48 9.75 15.42 -4.81
C LYS A 48 8.52 14.59 -5.15
N SER A 49 8.02 13.84 -4.16
CA SER A 49 6.69 13.24 -4.25
C SER A 49 5.63 14.34 -4.20
N ASP A 50 4.45 14.04 -4.76
CA ASP A 50 3.30 14.93 -4.76
C ASP A 50 2.29 14.64 -3.64
N HIS A 51 2.60 13.67 -2.79
CA HIS A 51 1.80 13.28 -1.63
C HIS A 51 2.70 12.87 -0.45
N PRO A 52 2.25 13.02 0.81
CA PRO A 52 2.94 12.47 1.96
C PRO A 52 2.98 10.94 1.91
N LEU A 53 3.86 10.32 2.71
CA LEU A 53 3.91 8.86 2.84
C LEU A 53 2.50 8.33 3.12
N THR A 54 1.97 7.52 2.23
CA THR A 54 0.58 7.07 2.28
C THR A 54 0.51 5.56 2.48
N ILE A 55 -0.09 5.15 3.59
CA ILE A 55 -0.28 3.74 3.93
C ILE A 55 -1.74 3.39 3.77
N LEU A 56 -2.04 2.40 2.94
CA LEU A 56 -3.38 1.83 2.82
C LEU A 56 -3.44 0.57 3.66
N PHE A 57 -4.24 0.59 4.72
CA PHE A 57 -4.60 -0.59 5.50
C PHE A 57 -5.95 -1.13 5.02
N SER A 58 -5.96 -2.36 4.52
CA SER A 58 -7.17 -3.01 4.04
C SER A 58 -7.60 -4.12 4.99
N VAL A 59 -8.82 -4.01 5.55
CA VAL A 59 -9.39 -5.11 6.34
C VAL A 59 -9.72 -6.30 5.45
N GLY A 60 -9.55 -7.49 5.99
CA GLY A 60 -9.99 -8.71 5.32
C GLY A 60 -11.50 -8.72 5.06
N GLY A 61 -11.94 -9.48 4.05
CA GLY A 61 -13.34 -9.50 3.58
C GLY A 61 -14.43 -9.83 4.62
N ALA A 62 -14.08 -10.38 5.78
CA ALA A 62 -14.99 -10.58 6.92
C ALA A 62 -15.02 -9.39 7.93
N GLY A 63 -14.33 -8.28 7.63
CA GLY A 63 -14.07 -7.19 8.60
C GLY A 63 -13.06 -7.59 9.68
N ALA A 64 -12.34 -8.69 9.46
CA ALA A 64 -11.38 -9.22 10.39
C ALA A 64 -10.16 -8.30 10.51
N GLN A 65 -9.59 -8.26 11.72
CA GLN A 65 -8.37 -7.51 12.05
C GLN A 65 -8.51 -5.98 11.95
N LYS A 66 -9.74 -5.44 11.95
CA LYS A 66 -9.99 -3.99 12.00
C LYS A 66 -9.30 -3.30 13.18
N GLU A 67 -9.05 -4.03 14.26
CA GLU A 67 -8.34 -3.56 15.45
C GLU A 67 -6.88 -3.19 15.13
N ILE A 68 -6.25 -3.81 14.12
CA ILE A 68 -4.90 -3.45 13.67
C ILE A 68 -4.90 -2.02 13.11
N GLY A 69 -5.88 -1.66 12.29
CA GLY A 69 -6.05 -0.31 11.76
C GLY A 69 -6.09 0.74 12.87
N VAL A 70 -6.83 0.47 13.96
CA VAL A 70 -6.90 1.38 15.12
C VAL A 70 -5.57 1.47 15.87
N LYS A 71 -4.83 0.37 16.00
CA LYS A 71 -3.48 0.39 16.58
C LYS A 71 -2.51 1.24 15.76
N ILE A 72 -2.57 1.12 14.42
CA ILE A 72 -1.79 1.95 13.49
C ILE A 72 -2.11 3.43 13.71
N LEU A 73 -3.40 3.80 13.69
CA LEU A 73 -3.84 5.19 13.92
C LEU A 73 -3.33 5.74 15.24
N LYS A 74 -3.42 4.96 16.32
CA LYS A 74 -2.98 5.38 17.66
C LYS A 74 -1.46 5.61 17.68
N CYS A 75 -0.70 4.64 17.18
CA CYS A 75 0.76 4.65 17.16
C CYS A 75 1.31 5.79 16.29
N LEU A 76 0.73 6.02 15.11
CA LEU A 76 1.17 7.05 14.16
C LEU A 76 0.46 8.40 14.35
N SER A 77 -0.34 8.57 15.40
CA SER A 77 -1.21 9.74 15.60
C SER A 77 -0.47 11.08 15.55
N TRP A 78 0.75 11.15 16.09
CA TRP A 78 1.58 12.36 16.04
C TRP A 78 1.96 12.72 14.60
N LYS A 79 2.49 11.75 13.84
CA LYS A 79 2.91 11.96 12.44
C LYS A 79 1.75 12.27 11.51
N ILE A 80 0.59 11.64 11.73
CA ILE A 80 -0.67 11.97 11.05
C ILE A 80 -1.06 13.42 11.33
N LYS A 81 -0.96 13.87 12.60
CA LYS A 81 -1.31 15.25 12.99
C LYS A 81 -0.41 16.31 12.36
N GLN A 82 0.86 15.97 12.13
CA GLN A 82 1.83 16.83 11.45
C GLN A 82 1.71 16.78 9.91
N GLY A 83 0.87 15.90 9.36
CA GLY A 83 0.74 15.72 7.92
C GLY A 83 1.92 15.02 7.25
N GLU A 84 2.79 14.37 8.04
CA GLU A 84 3.92 13.59 7.54
C GLU A 84 3.46 12.27 6.89
N ILE A 85 2.33 11.72 7.36
CA ILE A 85 1.76 10.47 6.87
C ILE A 85 0.27 10.65 6.60
N LYS A 86 -0.21 10.05 5.51
CA LYS A 86 -1.63 9.80 5.26
C LYS A 86 -1.96 8.32 5.50
N ILE A 87 -3.06 8.05 6.19
CA ILE A 87 -3.58 6.68 6.38
C ILE A 87 -4.91 6.53 5.63
N ILE A 88 -4.99 5.51 4.79
CA ILE A 88 -6.22 5.11 4.12
C ILE A 88 -6.69 3.80 4.77
N LEU A 89 -7.89 3.80 5.33
CA LEU A 89 -8.53 2.63 5.93
C LEU A 89 -9.58 2.10 4.96
N SER A 90 -9.32 0.98 4.31
CA SER A 90 -10.31 0.35 3.44
C SER A 90 -11.22 -0.57 4.24
N ALA A 91 -12.50 -0.20 4.36
CA ALA A 91 -13.56 -0.95 5.03
C ALA A 91 -14.36 -1.85 4.07
N GLY A 92 -14.07 -1.83 2.76
CA GLY A 92 -14.82 -2.59 1.77
C GLY A 92 -16.26 -2.10 1.64
N ILE A 93 -17.19 -3.06 1.59
CA ILE A 93 -18.64 -2.81 1.57
C ILE A 93 -19.30 -2.96 2.94
N ARG A 94 -18.51 -3.00 4.02
CA ARG A 94 -19.01 -3.29 5.38
C ARG A 94 -19.19 -2.02 6.20
N GLU A 95 -20.44 -1.60 6.33
CA GLU A 95 -20.79 -0.36 7.05
C GLU A 95 -20.36 -0.41 8.52
N ASN A 96 -20.53 -1.55 9.18
CA ASN A 96 -20.10 -1.73 10.58
C ASN A 96 -18.58 -1.59 10.78
N VAL A 97 -17.76 -1.81 9.76
CA VAL A 97 -16.30 -1.60 9.85
C VAL A 97 -15.97 -0.12 9.62
N LYS A 98 -16.66 0.54 8.68
CA LYS A 98 -16.58 1.99 8.51
C LYS A 98 -16.93 2.71 9.81
N GLU A 99 -18.09 2.42 10.39
CA GLU A 99 -18.56 3.02 11.65
C GLU A 99 -17.54 2.81 12.78
N TYR A 100 -16.99 1.60 12.89
CA TYR A 100 -15.93 1.29 13.85
C TYR A 100 -14.70 2.19 13.67
N PHE A 101 -14.24 2.43 12.43
CA PHE A 101 -13.13 3.34 12.18
C PHE A 101 -13.48 4.79 12.50
N GLU A 102 -14.67 5.28 12.09
CA GLU A 102 -15.12 6.64 12.37
C GLU A 102 -15.17 6.94 13.87
N GLU A 103 -15.70 6.01 14.67
CA GLU A 103 -15.73 6.14 16.12
C GLU A 103 -14.32 6.22 16.73
N ASN A 104 -13.39 5.38 16.28
CA ASN A 104 -12.04 5.36 16.82
C ASN A 104 -11.23 6.59 16.40
N ILE A 105 -11.40 7.09 15.18
CA ILE A 105 -10.79 8.35 14.72
C ILE A 105 -11.27 9.52 15.59
N LYS A 106 -12.58 9.57 15.91
CA LYS A 106 -13.13 10.57 16.84
C LYS A 106 -12.52 10.45 18.23
N LYS A 107 -12.47 9.23 18.79
CA LYS A 107 -11.87 8.97 20.12
C LYS A 107 -10.39 9.36 20.21
N LEU A 108 -9.64 9.22 19.11
CA LEU A 108 -8.22 9.59 19.02
C LEU A 108 -7.98 11.08 18.69
N ASN A 109 -9.04 11.87 18.50
CA ASN A 109 -8.97 13.27 18.07
C ASN A 109 -8.16 13.43 16.77
N LEU A 110 -8.50 12.62 15.75
CA LEU A 110 -7.83 12.62 14.44
C LEU A 110 -8.73 13.09 13.28
N THR A 111 -9.94 13.61 13.57
CA THR A 111 -10.91 14.08 12.56
C THR A 111 -10.46 15.31 11.77
N LYS A 112 -9.67 16.19 12.40
CA LYS A 112 -9.01 17.34 11.76
C LYS A 112 -7.63 17.49 12.38
N CYS A 113 -6.63 17.68 11.53
CA CYS A 113 -5.23 17.73 11.95
C CYS A 113 -4.57 19.01 11.42
N GLY A 114 -3.63 19.57 12.21
CA GLY A 114 -2.91 20.79 11.88
C GLY A 114 -3.73 22.09 11.93
N GLU A 115 -3.05 23.22 11.73
CA GLU A 115 -3.65 24.57 11.70
C GLU A 115 -4.59 24.78 10.50
N THR A 116 -4.43 23.96 9.46
CA THR A 116 -5.21 24.03 8.21
C THR A 116 -6.53 23.26 8.25
N GLY A 117 -6.74 22.41 9.26
CA GLY A 117 -7.96 21.60 9.41
C GLY A 117 -8.13 20.48 8.39
N VAL A 118 -7.06 20.08 7.70
CA VAL A 118 -7.04 19.00 6.71
C VAL A 118 -7.02 17.63 7.43
N SER A 119 -7.76 16.66 6.90
CA SER A 119 -7.70 15.26 7.39
C SER A 119 -6.65 14.48 6.60
N TYR A 120 -5.68 13.90 7.31
CA TYR A 120 -4.73 12.92 6.77
C TYR A 120 -5.21 11.48 6.95
N ILE A 121 -6.49 11.29 7.25
CA ILE A 121 -7.14 9.98 7.31
C ILE A 121 -8.28 9.96 6.30
N GLU A 122 -8.34 8.87 5.54
CA GLU A 122 -9.40 8.55 4.60
C GLU A 122 -9.99 7.18 4.93
N ILE A 123 -11.31 7.04 4.84
CA ILE A 123 -11.99 5.74 4.92
C ILE A 123 -12.57 5.44 3.55
N ILE A 124 -12.17 4.32 2.96
CA ILE A 124 -12.79 3.80 1.73
C ILE A 124 -13.90 2.84 2.14
N PHE A 125 -15.13 3.23 1.83
CA PHE A 125 -16.33 2.41 2.00
C PHE A 125 -17.31 2.75 0.88
N GLU A 126 -17.90 1.73 0.29
CA GLU A 126 -19.00 1.88 -0.66
C GLU A 126 -20.11 0.87 -0.39
N LYS A 127 -21.30 1.14 -0.92
CA LYS A 127 -22.45 0.24 -0.73
C LYS A 127 -22.41 -0.97 -1.65
N ASP A 128 -21.67 -0.88 -2.75
CA ASP A 128 -21.54 -1.92 -3.75
C ASP A 128 -20.06 -2.17 -4.09
N ILE A 129 -19.82 -3.37 -4.63
CA ILE A 129 -18.46 -3.87 -4.89
C ILE A 129 -17.80 -3.12 -6.05
N GLU A 130 -18.55 -2.67 -7.05
CA GLU A 130 -18.01 -2.02 -8.23
C GLU A 130 -17.47 -0.63 -7.88
N SER A 131 -18.30 0.19 -7.23
CA SER A 131 -17.92 1.50 -6.70
C SER A 131 -16.75 1.39 -5.72
N TYR A 132 -16.78 0.36 -4.86
CA TYR A 132 -15.68 0.07 -3.94
C TYR A 132 -14.36 -0.13 -4.69
N PHE A 133 -14.34 -1.01 -5.70
CA PHE A 133 -13.12 -1.30 -6.46
C PHE A 133 -12.64 -0.08 -7.25
N GLN A 134 -13.54 0.71 -7.82
CA GLN A 134 -13.16 1.96 -8.49
C GLN A 134 -12.43 2.92 -7.53
N LYS A 135 -13.00 3.18 -6.35
CA LYS A 135 -12.36 4.04 -5.34
C LYS A 135 -11.07 3.45 -4.79
N PHE A 136 -11.05 2.14 -4.53
CA PHE A 136 -9.86 1.45 -4.07
C PHE A 136 -8.72 1.55 -5.09
N ASN A 137 -9.01 1.33 -6.37
CA ASN A 137 -8.02 1.43 -7.45
C ASN A 137 -7.48 2.84 -7.60
N GLN A 138 -8.34 3.86 -7.50
CA GLN A 138 -7.90 5.26 -7.50
C GLN A 138 -6.98 5.57 -6.31
N ALA A 139 -7.31 5.08 -5.12
CA ALA A 139 -6.48 5.28 -3.93
C ALA A 139 -5.08 4.62 -4.04
N LEU A 140 -4.96 3.49 -4.75
CA LEU A 140 -3.69 2.81 -4.95
C LEU A 140 -2.66 3.65 -5.73
N ARG A 141 -3.13 4.54 -6.61
CA ARG A 141 -2.26 5.46 -7.39
C ARG A 141 -1.37 6.32 -6.49
N LYS A 142 -1.87 6.66 -5.30
CA LYS A 142 -1.20 7.49 -4.28
C LYS A 142 -0.89 6.71 -3.00
N THR A 143 -0.99 5.39 -3.04
CA THR A 143 -0.57 4.54 -1.92
C THR A 143 0.89 4.19 -2.09
N ASP A 144 1.68 4.33 -1.04
CA ASP A 144 3.08 3.94 -1.01
C ASP A 144 3.28 2.54 -0.42
N ILE A 145 2.52 2.20 0.61
CA ILE A 145 2.62 0.90 1.30
C ILE A 145 1.22 0.30 1.44
N LEU A 146 1.07 -0.96 1.05
CA LEU A 146 -0.19 -1.70 1.22
C LEU A 146 -0.06 -2.67 2.41
N TRP A 147 -0.85 -2.44 3.45
CA TRP A 147 -0.91 -3.29 4.63
C TRP A 147 -2.19 -4.12 4.61
N THR A 148 -2.05 -5.43 4.47
CA THR A 148 -3.20 -6.33 4.32
C THR A 148 -2.85 -7.73 4.82
N LYS A 149 -3.88 -8.53 5.11
CA LYS A 149 -3.70 -9.98 5.24
C LYS A 149 -3.26 -10.58 3.89
N PRO A 150 -2.52 -11.71 3.91
CA PRO A 150 -1.98 -12.33 2.70
C PRO A 150 -3.05 -13.13 1.93
N SER A 151 -4.06 -12.44 1.40
CA SER A 151 -5.05 -13.01 0.48
C SER A 151 -4.87 -12.44 -0.93
N GLU A 152 -5.94 -12.04 -1.61
CA GLU A 152 -5.96 -11.58 -3.00
C GLU A 152 -5.13 -10.31 -3.22
N LEU A 153 -5.11 -9.40 -2.23
CA LEU A 153 -4.33 -8.17 -2.30
C LEU A 153 -2.81 -8.40 -2.25
N SER A 154 -2.35 -9.60 -1.91
CA SER A 154 -0.92 -9.95 -1.99
C SER A 154 -0.37 -9.76 -3.41
N PHE A 155 -1.17 -10.06 -4.43
CA PHE A 155 -0.76 -9.96 -5.83
C PHE A 155 -0.60 -8.51 -6.30
N TYR A 156 -1.04 -7.53 -5.51
CA TYR A 156 -0.85 -6.11 -5.82
C TYR A 156 0.60 -5.68 -5.62
N ALA A 157 1.46 -6.52 -5.02
CA ALA A 157 2.91 -6.31 -4.98
C ALA A 157 3.51 -6.10 -6.38
N ALA A 158 2.96 -6.76 -7.40
CA ALA A 158 3.30 -6.59 -8.80
C ALA A 158 3.18 -5.12 -9.27
N LEU A 159 2.31 -4.32 -8.65
CA LEU A 159 2.17 -2.89 -8.95
C LEU A 159 3.28 -2.02 -8.32
N GLY A 160 4.39 -2.63 -7.90
CA GLY A 160 5.43 -1.98 -7.12
C GLY A 160 4.90 -1.42 -5.79
N LEU A 161 3.95 -2.14 -5.18
CA LEU A 161 3.40 -1.81 -3.86
C LEU A 161 4.00 -2.75 -2.83
N PRO A 162 4.93 -2.30 -1.99
CA PRO A 162 5.46 -3.14 -0.92
C PRO A 162 4.36 -3.54 0.06
N ILE A 163 4.35 -4.81 0.44
CA ILE A 163 3.30 -5.37 1.29
C ILE A 163 3.77 -5.49 2.75
N ILE A 164 3.03 -4.90 3.68
CA ILE A 164 3.12 -5.28 5.10
C ILE A 164 2.09 -6.38 5.35
N ILE A 165 2.57 -7.58 5.66
CA ILE A 165 1.75 -8.78 5.74
C ILE A 165 1.15 -8.91 7.13
N ALA A 166 -0.15 -8.64 7.25
CA ALA A 166 -0.89 -8.91 8.48
C ALA A 166 -1.01 -10.42 8.76
N PRO A 167 -1.27 -10.85 10.02
CA PRO A 167 -1.33 -12.27 10.35
C PRO A 167 -2.38 -12.99 9.50
N PRO A 168 -2.08 -14.19 8.98
CA PRO A 168 -3.07 -14.97 8.27
C PRO A 168 -4.19 -15.41 9.23
N ILE A 169 -5.41 -15.43 8.72
CA ILE A 169 -6.61 -15.91 9.41
C ILE A 169 -6.91 -17.36 9.00
N GLY A 170 -6.65 -17.71 7.74
CA GLY A 170 -6.91 -19.02 7.15
C GLY A 170 -5.65 -19.77 6.73
N SER A 171 -5.74 -21.10 6.64
CA SER A 171 -4.63 -21.98 6.24
C SER A 171 -4.11 -21.70 4.82
N GLN A 172 -5.00 -21.30 3.90
CA GLN A 172 -4.68 -20.96 2.52
C GLN A 172 -3.83 -19.68 2.40
N GLU A 173 -3.97 -18.75 3.35
CA GLU A 173 -3.23 -17.48 3.36
C GLU A 173 -1.74 -17.69 3.70
N GLY A 174 -1.39 -18.86 4.26
CA GLY A 174 0.01 -19.25 4.49
C GLY A 174 0.82 -19.40 3.20
N PHE A 175 0.21 -19.77 2.08
CA PHE A 175 0.89 -19.87 0.79
C PHE A 175 1.30 -18.49 0.26
N ASN A 176 0.36 -17.54 0.23
CA ASN A 176 0.61 -16.18 -0.23
C ASN A 176 1.62 -15.46 0.66
N ARG A 177 1.55 -15.65 1.98
CA ARG A 177 2.56 -15.14 2.91
C ARG A 177 3.95 -15.66 2.56
N ARG A 178 4.09 -16.98 2.36
CA ARG A 178 5.37 -17.58 1.98
C ARG A 178 5.87 -17.07 0.64
N TRP A 179 4.96 -16.87 -0.32
CA TRP A 179 5.30 -16.31 -1.62
C TRP A 179 5.84 -14.88 -1.51
N LEU A 180 5.12 -13.98 -0.83
CA LEU A 180 5.56 -12.60 -0.62
C LEU A 180 6.95 -12.51 0.04
N LEU A 181 7.16 -13.29 1.11
CA LEU A 181 8.44 -13.31 1.83
C LEU A 181 9.59 -13.86 0.98
N LYS A 182 9.35 -14.96 0.24
CA LYS A 182 10.39 -15.58 -0.60
C LYS A 182 10.73 -14.74 -1.83
N SER A 183 9.76 -14.02 -2.37
CA SER A 183 9.93 -13.14 -3.51
C SER A 183 10.51 -11.78 -3.14
N GLY A 184 10.62 -11.46 -1.83
CA GLY A 184 11.08 -10.13 -1.41
C GLY A 184 10.09 -9.02 -1.77
N PHE A 185 8.78 -9.32 -1.72
CA PHE A 185 7.71 -8.37 -2.07
C PHE A 185 7.07 -7.69 -0.85
N GLY A 186 7.42 -8.17 0.34
CA GLY A 186 6.97 -7.60 1.59
C GLY A 186 7.42 -8.42 2.78
N ASP A 187 7.32 -7.79 3.94
CA ASP A 187 7.67 -8.38 5.23
C ASP A 187 6.43 -8.61 6.10
N SER A 188 6.56 -9.53 7.04
CA SER A 188 5.51 -9.73 8.04
C SER A 188 5.41 -8.54 8.96
N GLN A 189 4.19 -8.11 9.28
CA GLN A 189 4.02 -7.03 10.23
C GLN A 189 4.70 -7.39 11.56
N GLU A 190 5.37 -6.42 12.15
CA GLU A 190 5.80 -6.48 13.54
C GLU A 190 4.64 -6.07 14.47
N ASN A 191 4.92 -5.92 15.76
CA ASN A 191 3.91 -5.50 16.73
C ASN A 191 3.32 -4.12 16.34
N PRO A 192 2.01 -4.00 16.01
CA PRO A 192 1.42 -2.74 15.57
C PRO A 192 1.43 -1.62 16.62
N SER A 193 1.68 -1.95 17.89
CA SER A 193 1.84 -0.97 18.97
C SER A 193 3.18 -0.22 18.94
N HIS A 194 4.13 -0.67 18.10
CA HIS A 194 5.45 -0.05 17.90
C HIS A 194 5.70 0.31 16.42
N THR A 195 4.61 0.50 15.65
CA THR A 195 4.67 0.86 14.22
C THR A 195 5.54 2.07 13.95
N ASP A 196 5.55 3.07 14.83
CA ASP A 196 6.39 4.27 14.72
C ASP A 196 7.89 3.99 14.75
N GLN A 197 8.30 2.84 15.28
CA GLN A 197 9.71 2.42 15.33
C GLN A 197 10.05 1.57 14.11
N TRP A 198 9.52 0.35 14.04
CA TRP A 198 9.96 -0.62 13.04
C TRP A 198 9.63 -0.19 11.60
N LEU A 199 8.49 0.50 11.38
CA LEU A 199 8.13 0.97 10.04
C LEU A 199 9.16 1.98 9.54
N PHE A 200 9.57 2.90 10.40
CA PHE A 200 10.50 3.97 10.05
C PHE A 200 11.93 3.46 9.95
N ASP A 201 12.32 2.49 10.79
CA ASP A 201 13.59 1.80 10.63
C ASP A 201 13.68 1.13 9.25
N TRP A 202 12.64 0.42 8.79
CA TRP A 202 12.63 -0.18 7.46
C TRP A 202 12.61 0.86 6.33
N LEU A 203 11.83 1.93 6.50
CA LEU A 203 11.74 3.04 5.54
C LEU A 203 13.09 3.73 5.37
N GLU A 204 13.76 4.10 6.46
CA GLU A 204 15.03 4.82 6.44
C GLU A 204 16.20 3.96 5.94
N ASN A 205 16.08 2.63 6.03
CA ASN A 205 17.03 1.70 5.43
C ASN A 205 16.73 1.36 3.96
N GLY A 206 15.65 1.90 3.39
CA GLY A 206 15.28 1.71 1.99
C GLY A 206 14.65 0.35 1.67
N TYR A 207 14.26 -0.43 2.69
CA TYR A 207 13.70 -1.77 2.49
C TYR A 207 12.40 -1.74 1.71
N PHE A 208 11.53 -0.75 1.95
CA PHE A 208 10.29 -0.66 1.19
C PHE A 208 10.51 -0.32 -0.30
N ALA A 209 11.53 0.47 -0.62
CA ALA A 209 11.90 0.73 -2.01
C ALA A 209 12.44 -0.51 -2.71
N GLU A 210 13.21 -1.34 -2.00
CA GLU A 210 13.62 -2.66 -2.48
C GLU A 210 12.41 -3.54 -2.79
N HIS A 211 11.49 -3.73 -1.82
CA HIS A 211 10.26 -4.48 -2.02
C HIS A 211 9.42 -3.98 -3.20
N ALA A 212 9.31 -2.66 -3.36
CA ALA A 212 8.58 -2.05 -4.47
C ALA A 212 9.23 -2.35 -5.82
N MET A 213 10.56 -2.27 -5.90
CA MET A 213 11.30 -2.57 -7.12
C MET A 213 11.31 -4.05 -7.46
N GLU A 214 11.50 -4.93 -6.48
CA GLU A 214 11.40 -6.39 -6.65
C GLU A 214 9.99 -6.76 -7.15
N GLY A 215 8.95 -6.22 -6.49
CA GLY A 215 7.56 -6.41 -6.91
C GLY A 215 7.31 -5.93 -8.33
N PHE A 216 7.84 -4.77 -8.73
CA PHE A 216 7.65 -4.23 -10.08
C PHE A 216 8.45 -4.98 -11.16
N VAL A 217 9.68 -5.42 -10.86
CA VAL A 217 10.57 -6.04 -11.84
C VAL A 217 10.27 -7.53 -12.02
N GLU A 218 10.08 -8.24 -10.90
CA GLU A 218 9.87 -9.70 -10.89
C GLU A 218 8.39 -10.08 -10.78
N GLY A 219 7.54 -9.17 -10.33
CA GLY A 219 6.09 -9.37 -10.35
C GLY A 219 5.59 -9.52 -11.78
N GLU A 220 4.76 -10.53 -12.01
CA GLU A 220 4.12 -10.72 -13.32
C GLU A 220 3.02 -9.67 -13.55
N ASN A 221 3.40 -8.42 -13.81
CA ASN A 221 2.49 -7.26 -13.96
C ASN A 221 1.51 -7.40 -15.14
N LEU A 222 1.75 -8.39 -16.00
CA LEU A 222 0.97 -8.68 -17.20
C LEU A 222 0.30 -10.06 -17.17
N GLY A 223 0.20 -10.73 -16.01
CA GLY A 223 -0.41 -12.06 -15.92
C GLY A 223 -1.80 -12.15 -16.58
N THR A 224 -2.66 -11.16 -16.32
CA THR A 224 -4.00 -11.06 -16.94
C THR A 224 -3.93 -10.86 -18.46
N LEU A 225 -3.06 -9.97 -18.94
CA LEU A 225 -2.89 -9.70 -20.38
C LEU A 225 -2.25 -10.90 -21.11
N LYS A 226 -1.35 -11.63 -20.46
CA LYS A 226 -0.76 -12.88 -21.00
C LYS A 226 -1.80 -13.99 -21.12
N ILE A 227 -2.73 -14.11 -20.16
CA ILE A 227 -3.85 -15.07 -20.22
C ILE A 227 -4.84 -14.67 -21.32
N GLU A 228 -5.22 -13.39 -21.41
CA GLU A 228 -6.11 -12.89 -22.45
C GLU A 228 -5.53 -13.10 -23.86
N ASN A 229 -4.24 -12.82 -24.04
CA ASN A 229 -3.54 -13.07 -25.30
C ASN A 229 -3.48 -14.57 -25.65
N LYS A 230 -3.34 -15.47 -24.66
CA LYS A 230 -3.40 -16.92 -24.90
C LYS A 230 -4.80 -17.40 -25.27
N LEU A 231 -5.85 -16.78 -24.73
CA LEU A 231 -7.24 -17.13 -25.05
C LEU A 231 -7.70 -16.59 -26.41
N LYS A 232 -7.13 -15.47 -26.89
CA LYS A 232 -7.37 -14.91 -28.22
C LYS A 232 -6.69 -15.67 -29.38
N ILE A 233 -5.80 -16.61 -29.06
CA ILE A 233 -5.07 -17.45 -30.04
C ILE A 233 -5.81 -18.78 -30.31
N TYR A 234 -6.90 -19.05 -29.59
CA TYR A 234 -7.85 -20.15 -29.85
C TYR A 234 -9.17 -19.60 -30.41
#